data_AF-A0A6P0IXL9-F1
#
_entry.id   AF-A0A6P0IXL9-F1
#
_cell.length_a   1.000
_cell.length_b   1.000
_cell.length_c   1.000
_cell.angle_alpha   90.00
_cell.angle_beta   90.00
_cell.angle_gamma   90.00
#
_symmetry.space_group_name_H-M   'P 1'
#
loop_
_entity.id
_entity.type
_entity.pdbx_description
1 polymer ?
#
loop_
_entity_poly.entity_id
_entity_poly.type
_entity_poly.pdbx_seq_one_letter_code
_entity_poly.pdbx_strand_id
1 'polypeptide(L)'
;MSETAKVFADKIKGHWAIENKWHWIKDVILQEDHCSFNDTQATTNFSILNTVALNLFRILGFDSITEAQRWLRNKWSRLWVLLE
;
A
#
# COMPACT_ATOMS: atom_id res chain seq x y z
N MET A 1 20.66 -11.57 -26.51
CA MET A 1 19.48 -12.46 -26.59
C MET A 1 18.24 -11.59 -26.71
N SER A 2 17.50 -11.69 -27.82
CA SER A 2 16.23 -10.98 -27.99
C SER A 2 15.14 -11.75 -27.22
N GLU A 3 14.58 -11.13 -26.17
CA GLU A 3 13.42 -11.71 -25.49
C GLU A 3 12.19 -11.71 -26.41
N THR A 4 11.45 -12.80 -26.44
CA THR A 4 10.26 -12.93 -27.29
C THR A 4 9.12 -12.04 -26.77
N ALA A 5 8.24 -11.56 -27.65
CA ALA A 5 7.07 -10.76 -27.29
C ALA A 5 6.20 -11.38 -26.17
N LYS A 6 6.13 -12.72 -26.09
CA LYS A 6 5.44 -13.43 -25.01
C LYS A 6 6.05 -13.16 -23.63
N VAL A 7 7.38 -13.14 -23.53
CA VAL A 7 8.11 -12.87 -22.28
C VAL A 7 7.80 -11.46 -21.79
N PHE A 8 7.78 -10.49 -22.69
CA PHE A 8 7.38 -9.12 -22.36
C PHE A 8 5.92 -9.03 -21.89
N ALA A 9 5.00 -9.71 -22.56
CA ALA A 9 3.59 -9.71 -22.16
C ALA A 9 3.39 -10.27 -20.75
N ASP A 10 4.09 -11.35 -20.40
CA ASP A 10 4.02 -11.95 -19.06
C ASP A 10 4.63 -11.02 -17.99
N LYS A 11 5.75 -10.35 -18.29
CA LYS A 11 6.33 -9.32 -17.40
C LYS A 11 5.40 -8.14 -17.18
N ILE A 12 4.78 -7.62 -18.24
CA ILE A 12 3.82 -6.50 -18.15
C ILE A 12 2.64 -6.88 -17.25
N LYS A 13 2.08 -8.09 -17.42
CA LYS A 13 1.00 -8.58 -16.55
C LYS A 13 1.44 -8.70 -15.08
N GLY A 14 2.65 -9.19 -14.84
CA GLY A 14 3.22 -9.26 -13.50
C GLY A 14 3.38 -7.88 -12.85
N HIS A 15 3.85 -6.90 -13.62
CA HIS A 15 3.98 -5.51 -13.15
C HIS A 15 2.61 -4.89 -12.83
N TRP A 16 1.61 -5.06 -13.70
CA TRP A 16 0.24 -4.60 -13.42
C TRP A 16 -0.36 -5.17 -12.14
N ALA A 17 0.01 -6.39 -11.76
CA ALA A 17 -0.43 -6.97 -10.49
C ALA A 17 0.16 -6.23 -9.27
N ILE A 18 1.37 -5.70 -9.39
CA ILE A 18 2.01 -4.88 -8.34
C ILE A 18 1.32 -3.51 -8.28
N GLU A 19 1.15 -2.85 -9.43
CA GLU A 19 0.46 -1.56 -9.53
C GLU A 19 -0.95 -1.61 -8.91
N ASN A 20 -1.74 -2.63 -9.25
CA ASN A 20 -3.09 -2.78 -8.72
C ASN A 20 -3.12 -3.11 -7.21
N LYS A 21 -2.19 -3.93 -6.72
CA LYS A 21 -2.21 -4.38 -5.32
C LYS A 21 -1.51 -3.42 -4.38
N TRP A 22 -0.64 -2.55 -4.86
CA TRP A 22 0.19 -1.70 -4.01
C TRP A 22 -0.04 -0.22 -4.31
N HIS A 23 0.26 0.21 -5.52
CA HIS A 23 0.18 1.63 -5.90
C HIS A 23 -1.24 2.15 -5.82
N TRP A 24 -2.20 1.49 -6.50
CA TRP A 24 -3.59 1.93 -6.47
C TRP A 24 -4.17 2.07 -5.05
N ILE A 25 -3.78 1.17 -4.12
CA ILE A 25 -4.22 1.27 -2.72
C ILE A 25 -3.61 2.50 -2.05
N LYS A 26 -2.30 2.75 -2.23
CA LYS A 26 -1.62 3.90 -1.66
C LYS A 26 -2.18 5.21 -2.22
N ASP A 27 -2.32 5.27 -3.53
CA ASP A 27 -2.71 6.48 -4.25
C ASP A 27 -4.18 6.84 -3.98
N VAL A 28 -5.09 5.85 -4.05
CA VAL A 28 -6.54 6.10 -3.97
C VAL A 28 -7.12 5.85 -2.58
N ILE A 29 -6.79 4.74 -1.93
CA ILE A 29 -7.41 4.35 -0.64
C ILE A 29 -6.74 5.04 0.55
N LEU A 30 -5.40 5.12 0.53
CA LEU A 30 -4.63 5.89 1.51
C LEU A 30 -4.47 7.37 1.12
N GLN A 31 -4.96 7.73 -0.08
CA GLN A 31 -5.02 9.11 -0.59
C GLN A 31 -3.65 9.78 -0.71
N GLU A 32 -2.60 9.01 -1.03
CA GLU A 32 -1.24 9.53 -1.18
C GLU A 32 -1.14 10.63 -2.24
N ASP A 33 -1.84 10.49 -3.36
CA ASP A 33 -1.88 11.50 -4.44
C ASP A 33 -2.56 12.81 -4.04
N HIS A 34 -3.45 12.77 -3.04
CA HIS A 34 -4.11 13.96 -2.51
C HIS A 34 -3.23 14.70 -1.48
N CYS A 35 -2.17 14.07 -0.98
CA CYS A 35 -1.23 14.69 -0.05
C CYS A 35 -0.15 15.46 -0.83
N SER A 36 -0.19 16.78 -0.75
CA SER A 36 0.87 17.64 -1.29
C SER A 36 1.87 17.98 -0.19
N PHE A 37 3.12 17.57 -0.39
CA PHE A 37 4.24 17.89 0.48
C PHE A 37 5.21 18.80 -0.27
N ASN A 38 5.60 19.90 0.37
CA ASN A 38 6.65 20.79 -0.17
C ASN A 38 8.07 20.30 0.20
N ASP A 39 8.17 19.32 1.09
CA ASP A 39 9.43 18.79 1.62
C ASP A 39 9.61 17.33 1.21
N THR A 40 10.77 17.02 0.61
CA THR A 40 11.10 15.68 0.09
C THR A 40 11.19 14.62 1.19
N GLN A 41 11.64 14.98 2.39
CA GLN A 41 11.72 14.08 3.52
C GLN A 41 10.32 13.74 4.04
N ALA A 42 9.42 14.72 4.08
CA ALA A 42 8.02 14.48 4.42
C ALA A 42 7.36 13.50 3.42
N THR A 43 7.55 13.69 2.12
CA THR A 43 7.06 12.78 1.07
C THR A 43 7.57 11.36 1.28
N THR A 44 8.88 11.21 1.51
CA THR A 44 9.51 9.88 1.69
C THR A 44 8.99 9.20 2.94
N ASN A 45 8.94 9.92 4.07
CA ASN A 45 8.45 9.39 5.33
C ASN A 45 6.99 8.96 5.21
N PHE A 46 6.16 9.74 4.53
CA PHE A 46 4.76 9.41 4.32
C PHE A 46 4.59 8.13 3.48
N SER A 47 5.37 7.99 2.40
CA SER A 47 5.31 6.79 1.57
C SER A 47 5.75 5.52 2.32
N ILE A 48 6.75 5.65 3.22
CA ILE A 48 7.16 4.57 4.12
C ILE A 48 6.03 4.22 5.09
N LEU A 49 5.40 5.22 5.74
CA LEU A 49 4.29 4.99 6.66
C LEU A 49 3.11 4.29 5.99
N ASN A 50 2.73 4.69 4.77
CA ASN A 50 1.69 4.02 3.99
C ASN A 50 2.04 2.56 3.71
N THR A 51 3.31 2.29 3.41
CA THR A 51 3.80 0.93 3.17
C THR A 51 3.72 0.08 4.44
N VAL A 52 4.14 0.63 5.58
CA VAL A 52 4.05 -0.04 6.89
C VAL A 52 2.59 -0.33 7.25
N ALA A 53 1.70 0.66 7.11
CA ALA A 53 0.27 0.50 7.39
C ALA A 53 -0.38 -0.58 6.51
N LEU A 54 -0.10 -0.56 5.20
CA LEU A 54 -0.61 -1.55 4.26
C LEU A 54 -0.16 -2.97 4.61
N ASN A 55 1.13 -3.14 4.93
CA ASN A 55 1.66 -4.43 5.35
C ASN A 55 1.05 -4.90 6.67
N LEU A 56 0.86 -3.99 7.63
CA LEU A 56 0.22 -4.32 8.90
C LEU A 56 -1.21 -4.82 8.70
N PHE A 57 -2.01 -4.14 7.88
CA PHE A 57 -3.38 -4.57 7.59
C PHE A 57 -3.43 -5.95 6.93
N ARG A 58 -2.47 -6.26 6.06
CA ARG A 58 -2.35 -7.60 5.46
C ARG A 58 -1.98 -8.67 6.47
N ILE A 59 -1.05 -8.38 7.38
CA ILE A 59 -0.67 -9.30 8.47
C ILE A 59 -1.87 -9.58 9.39
N LEU A 60 -2.70 -8.57 9.64
CA LEU A 60 -3.95 -8.70 10.38
C LEU A 60 -5.05 -9.48 9.63
N GLY A 61 -4.81 -9.89 8.38
CA GLY A 61 -5.73 -10.70 7.58
C GLY A 61 -6.83 -9.90 6.88
N PHE A 62 -6.67 -8.58 6.72
CA PHE A 62 -7.65 -7.79 5.98
C PHE A 62 -7.45 -7.93 4.47
N ASP A 63 -8.48 -8.41 3.78
CA ASP A 63 -8.55 -8.38 2.31
C ASP A 63 -8.90 -6.98 1.79
N SER A 64 -9.73 -6.25 2.54
CA SER A 64 -10.14 -4.87 2.22
C SER A 64 -9.43 -3.85 3.10
N ILE A 65 -8.61 -3.00 2.49
CA ILE A 65 -7.90 -1.93 3.22
C ILE A 65 -8.86 -0.85 3.72
N THR A 66 -9.96 -0.60 3.02
CA THR A 66 -11.01 0.31 3.50
C THR A 66 -11.68 -0.23 4.77
N GLU A 67 -11.89 -1.55 4.87
CA GLU A 67 -12.39 -2.18 6.09
C GLU A 67 -11.35 -2.07 7.21
N ALA A 68 -10.07 -2.31 6.90
CA ALA A 68 -8.97 -2.17 7.85
C ALA A 68 -8.89 -0.73 8.43
N GLN A 69 -9.05 0.30 7.58
CA GLN A 69 -9.13 1.70 8.01
C GLN A 69 -10.32 1.96 8.95
N ARG A 70 -11.50 1.39 8.67
CA ARG A 70 -12.67 1.51 9.55
C ARG A 70 -12.46 0.80 10.88
N TRP A 71 -11.87 -0.39 10.85
CA TRP A 71 -11.50 -1.15 12.04
C TRP A 71 -10.53 -0.35 12.92
N LEU A 72 -9.48 0.21 12.30
CA LEU A 72 -8.47 1.00 13.00
C LEU A 72 -9.08 2.24 13.67
N ARG A 73 -9.96 2.95 12.95
CA ARG A 73 -10.69 4.11 13.47
C ARG A 73 -11.50 3.79 14.72
N ASN A 74 -12.13 2.61 14.76
CA ASN A 74 -13.01 2.20 15.85
C ASN A 74 -12.27 1.53 17.01
N LYS A 75 -11.08 0.98 16.76
CA LYS A 75 -10.33 0.16 17.74
C LYS A 75 -8.88 0.62 17.89
N TRP A 76 -8.65 1.93 17.90
CA TRP A 76 -7.32 2.53 18.02
C TRP A 76 -6.53 1.99 19.24
N SER A 77 -7.21 1.81 20.37
CA SER A 77 -6.62 1.24 21.60
C SER A 77 -6.13 -0.20 21.46
N ARG A 78 -6.55 -0.94 20.43
CA ARG A 78 -6.06 -2.31 20.18
C ARG A 78 -4.76 -2.36 19.39
N LEU A 79 -4.26 -1.23 18.87
CA LEU A 79 -2.93 -1.19 18.28
C LEU A 79 -1.84 -1.55 19.30
N TRP A 80 -2.06 -1.29 20.58
CA TRP A 80 -1.11 -1.64 21.65
C TRP A 80 -0.83 -3.14 21.72
N VAL A 81 -1.77 -3.99 21.32
CA VAL A 81 -1.61 -5.46 21.26
C VAL A 81 -0.54 -5.88 20.24
N LEU A 82 -0.15 -5.00 19.32
CA LEU A 82 0.91 -5.25 18.34
C LEU A 82 2.31 -4.87 18.83
N LEU A 83 2.39 -4.21 20.00
CA LEU A 83 3.65 -3.74 20.61
C LEU A 83 4.02 -4.55 21.88
N GLU A 84 3.17 -5.48 22.29
CA GLU A 84 3.43 -6.49 23.34
C GLU A 84 3.95 -7.79 22.70
#